data_AF-A0A7W0RU87-F1
#
_entry.id   AF-A0A7W0RU87-F1
#
_cell.length_a   1.000
_cell.length_b   1.000
_cell.length_c   1.000
_cell.angle_alpha   90.00
_cell.angle_beta   90.00
_cell.angle_gamma   90.00
#
_symmetry.space_group_name_H-M   'P 1'
#
loop_
_entity.id
_entity.type
_entity.pdbx_description
1 polymer ?
#
loop_
_entity_poly.entity_id
_entity_poly.type
_entity_poly.pdbx_seq_one_letter_code
_entity_poly.pdbx_strand_id
1 'polypeptide(L)'
;MCAALAFALSFAPRRALGPSFIALAAAAIGASLITVDPGWDDGVFFGCWFSVMLTAGAVHLPRAVGFKLALALALNAGLWTGGVIAAAGASIDLLRALPLALLCVPGSWLVATGRSIAIKVVTSWLVAVAILASALSIAPITPGYEPDHLE
;
A
#
# COMPACT_ATOMS: atom_id res chain seq x y z
N MET A 1 -2.39 -1.27 -1.13
CA MET A 1 -1.14 -0.47 -1.14
C MET A 1 -1.29 0.95 -1.71
N CYS A 2 -1.75 1.13 -2.96
CA CYS A 2 -1.86 2.46 -3.61
C CYS A 2 -2.69 3.50 -2.81
N ALA A 3 -3.78 3.10 -2.16
CA ALA A 3 -4.56 3.99 -1.30
C ALA A 3 -3.78 4.49 -0.07
N ALA A 4 -2.99 3.62 0.58
CA ALA A 4 -2.15 4.01 1.71
C ALA A 4 -1.07 5.02 1.27
N LEU A 5 -0.45 4.80 0.11
CA LEU A 5 0.47 5.77 -0.49
C LEU A 5 -0.24 7.10 -0.78
N ALA A 6 -1.44 7.08 -1.34
CA ALA A 6 -2.20 8.29 -1.66
C ALA A 6 -2.43 9.17 -0.43
N PHE A 7 -2.77 8.56 0.70
CA PHE A 7 -2.92 9.27 1.98
C PHE A 7 -1.58 9.82 2.49
N ALA A 8 -0.48 9.08 2.38
CA ALA A 8 0.85 9.60 2.73
C ALA A 8 1.28 10.78 1.84
N LEU A 9 1.06 10.67 0.52
CA LEU A 9 1.36 11.73 -0.45
C LEU A 9 0.48 12.97 -0.28
N SER A 10 -0.66 12.86 0.38
CA SER A 10 -1.51 14.01 0.70
C SER A 10 -0.80 15.05 1.57
N PHE A 11 0.21 14.63 2.35
CA PHE A 11 1.06 15.47 3.20
C PHE A 11 2.42 15.81 2.56
N ALA A 12 2.68 15.38 1.33
CA ALA A 12 3.92 15.60 0.63
C ALA A 12 3.91 16.94 -0.14
N PRO A 13 5.08 17.55 -0.41
CA PRO A 13 5.15 18.76 -1.22
C PRO A 13 4.76 18.46 -2.68
N ARG A 14 4.05 19.37 -3.35
CA ARG A 14 3.55 19.16 -4.73
C ARG A 14 4.63 18.74 -5.74
N ARG A 15 5.86 19.23 -5.57
CA ARG A 15 7.02 18.84 -6.40
C ARG A 15 7.40 17.36 -6.32
N ALA A 16 6.98 16.65 -5.27
CA ALA A 16 7.23 15.22 -5.11
C ALA A 16 6.18 14.36 -5.83
N LEU A 17 4.99 14.88 -6.11
CA LEU A 17 3.87 14.08 -6.64
C LEU A 17 4.21 13.45 -7.99
N GLY A 18 4.63 14.25 -8.98
CA GLY A 18 4.98 13.75 -10.32
C GLY A 18 6.04 12.63 -10.27
N PRO A 19 7.22 12.86 -9.66
CA PRO A 19 8.22 11.83 -9.48
C PRO A 19 7.72 10.59 -8.73
N SER A 20 6.89 10.76 -7.69
CA SER A 20 6.30 9.64 -6.95
C SER A 20 5.34 8.81 -7.81
N PHE A 21 4.51 9.43 -8.67
CA PHE A 21 3.64 8.67 -9.58
C PHE A 21 4.45 7.89 -10.62
N ILE A 22 5.51 8.49 -11.17
CA ILE A 22 6.41 7.82 -12.12
C ILE A 22 7.11 6.64 -11.43
N ALA A 23 7.64 6.86 -10.22
CA ALA A 23 8.31 5.82 -9.45
C ALA A 23 7.38 4.67 -9.06
N LEU A 24 6.15 4.99 -8.64
CA LEU A 24 5.10 4.01 -8.36
C LEU A 24 4.81 3.16 -9.60
N ALA A 25 4.52 3.80 -10.73
CA ALA A 25 4.17 3.09 -11.97
C ALA A 25 5.33 2.25 -12.49
N ALA A 26 6.55 2.81 -12.54
CA ALA A 26 7.73 2.08 -13.01
C ALA A 26 8.04 0.87 -12.13
N ALA A 27 8.00 1.02 -10.79
CA ALA A 27 8.23 -0.08 -9.87
C ALA A 27 7.11 -1.13 -9.93
N ALA A 28 5.84 -0.72 -10.05
CA ALA A 28 4.72 -1.65 -10.15
C ALA A 28 4.74 -2.44 -11.46
N ILE A 29 5.00 -1.78 -12.59
CA ILE A 29 5.17 -2.45 -13.88
C ILE A 29 6.35 -3.42 -13.80
N GLY A 30 7.52 -2.95 -13.37
CA GLY A 30 8.73 -3.78 -13.27
C GLY A 30 8.52 -5.02 -12.39
N ALA A 31 7.91 -4.86 -11.22
CA ALA A 31 7.63 -5.96 -10.31
C ALA A 31 6.53 -6.91 -10.84
N SER A 32 5.53 -6.40 -11.55
CA SER A 32 4.46 -7.22 -12.13
C SER A 32 4.92 -8.16 -13.24
N LEU A 33 6.11 -7.92 -13.81
CA LEU A 33 6.71 -8.75 -14.86
C LEU A 33 7.57 -9.89 -14.30
N ILE A 34 7.81 -9.91 -12.97
CA ILE A 34 8.59 -10.95 -12.31
C ILE A 34 7.67 -12.16 -12.11
N THR A 35 8.15 -13.36 -12.46
CA THR A 35 7.46 -14.60 -12.12
C THR A 35 7.68 -14.90 -10.64
N VAL A 36 6.60 -14.89 -9.86
CA VAL A 36 6.62 -15.31 -8.46
C VAL A 36 6.41 -16.83 -8.43
N ASP A 37 7.31 -17.54 -7.76
CA ASP A 37 7.14 -18.96 -7.48
C ASP A 37 5.96 -19.13 -6.50
N PRO A 38 4.97 -20.00 -6.77
CA PRO A 38 3.79 -20.16 -5.91
C PRO A 38 4.09 -20.38 -4.43
N GLY A 39 5.27 -20.93 -4.08
CA GLY A 39 5.70 -21.07 -2.69
C GLY A 39 5.94 -19.75 -1.94
N TRP A 40 5.91 -18.60 -2.62
CA TRP A 40 6.16 -17.27 -2.05
C TRP A 40 4.91 -16.41 -1.89
N ASP A 41 3.73 -16.88 -2.28
CA ASP A 41 2.50 -16.08 -2.28
C ASP A 41 2.20 -15.50 -0.90
N ASP A 42 2.24 -16.33 0.15
CA ASP A 42 2.04 -15.89 1.55
C ASP A 42 3.06 -14.83 1.98
N GLY A 43 4.31 -14.99 1.56
CA GLY A 43 5.38 -14.03 1.85
C GLY A 43 5.15 -12.68 1.15
N VAL A 44 4.67 -12.71 -0.09
CA VAL A 44 4.32 -11.51 -0.86
C VAL A 44 3.12 -10.80 -0.24
N PHE A 45 2.09 -11.53 0.17
CA PHE A 45 0.91 -10.98 0.84
C PHE A 45 1.27 -10.38 2.21
N PHE A 46 2.02 -11.11 3.04
CA PHE A 46 2.49 -10.61 4.33
C PHE A 46 3.32 -9.33 4.17
N GLY A 47 4.30 -9.37 3.27
CA GLY A 47 5.15 -8.21 3.00
C GLY A 47 4.37 -7.01 2.49
N CYS A 48 3.36 -7.21 1.64
CA CYS A 48 2.48 -6.15 1.18
C CYS A 48 1.68 -5.52 2.33
N TRP A 49 1.10 -6.31 3.23
CA TRP A 49 0.36 -5.80 4.39
C TRP A 49 1.25 -5.07 5.38
N PHE A 50 2.43 -5.62 5.68
CA PHE A 50 3.43 -4.94 6.48
C PHE A 50 3.84 -3.59 5.86
N SER A 51 3.99 -3.57 4.54
CA SER A 51 4.29 -2.35 3.79
C SER A 51 3.15 -1.32 3.82
N VAL A 52 1.89 -1.77 3.77
CA VAL A 52 0.71 -0.93 3.98
C VAL A 52 0.74 -0.31 5.38
N MET A 53 1.04 -1.09 6.41
CA MET A 53 1.17 -0.60 7.79
C MET A 53 2.19 0.53 7.89
N LEU A 54 3.40 0.34 7.34
CA LEU A 54 4.44 1.37 7.35
C LEU A 54 4.04 2.63 6.56
N THR A 55 3.45 2.44 5.38
CA THR A 55 3.08 3.56 4.49
C THR A 55 1.92 4.38 5.07
N ALA A 56 0.91 3.73 5.63
CA ALA A 56 -0.19 4.40 6.33
C ALA A 56 0.30 5.03 7.64
N GLY A 57 1.19 4.36 8.37
CA GLY A 57 1.82 4.88 9.59
C GLY A 57 2.61 6.17 9.36
N ALA A 58 3.20 6.36 8.18
CA ALA A 58 3.93 7.59 7.84
C ALA A 58 3.06 8.86 7.91
N VAL A 59 1.74 8.76 7.79
CA VAL A 59 0.79 9.88 7.96
C VAL A 59 0.77 10.43 9.39
N HIS A 60 1.16 9.61 10.37
CA HIS A 60 1.20 9.98 11.77
C HIS A 60 2.54 10.59 12.21
N LEU A 61 3.50 10.73 11.29
CA LEU A 61 4.77 11.39 11.59
C LEU A 61 4.54 12.87 11.97
N PRO A 62 5.27 13.39 12.97
CA PRO A 62 5.14 14.79 13.40
C PRO A 62 5.65 15.78 12.35
N ARG A 63 6.46 15.32 11.39
CA ARG A 63 6.99 16.12 10.28
C ARG A 63 6.30 15.71 8.98
N ALA A 64 6.06 16.70 8.12
CA ALA A 64 5.53 16.48 6.78
C ALA A 64 6.43 15.52 5.98
N VAL A 65 5.80 14.74 5.09
CA VAL A 65 6.50 13.77 4.24
C VAL A 65 7.41 14.51 3.27
N GLY A 66 8.73 14.44 3.51
CA GLY A 66 9.73 15.06 2.64
C GLY A 66 9.81 14.37 1.27
N PHE A 67 10.45 15.04 0.29
CA PHE A 67 10.60 14.52 -1.07
C PHE A 67 11.21 13.11 -1.12
N LYS A 68 12.30 12.88 -0.39
CA LYS A 68 12.99 11.57 -0.35
C LYS A 68 12.09 10.47 0.20
N LEU A 69 11.34 10.77 1.27
CA LEU A 69 10.42 9.81 1.87
C LEU A 69 9.23 9.53 0.94
N ALA A 70 8.67 10.56 0.29
CA ALA A 70 7.60 10.39 -0.70
C ALA A 70 8.02 9.48 -1.87
N LEU A 71 9.27 9.62 -2.34
CA LEU A 71 9.82 8.77 -3.39
C LEU A 71 10.05 7.33 -2.91
N ALA A 72 10.62 7.16 -1.71
CA ALA A 72 10.84 5.85 -1.11
C ALA A 72 9.52 5.10 -0.87
N LEU A 73 8.50 5.78 -0.34
CA LEU A 73 7.16 5.22 -0.15
C LEU A 73 6.52 4.85 -1.49
N ALA A 74 6.72 5.65 -2.54
CA ALA A 74 6.18 5.36 -3.86
C ALA A 74 6.84 4.14 -4.52
N LEU A 75 8.16 4.02 -4.45
CA LEU A 75 8.90 2.85 -4.93
C LEU A 75 8.47 1.59 -4.18
N ASN A 76 8.41 1.68 -2.85
CA ASN A 76 7.93 0.62 -1.98
C ASN A 76 6.50 0.20 -2.34
N ALA A 77 5.59 1.16 -2.47
CA ALA A 77 4.21 0.89 -2.89
C ALA A 77 4.13 0.24 -4.27
N GLY A 78 4.96 0.68 -5.22
CA GLY A 78 5.01 0.10 -6.55
C GLY A 78 5.49 -1.34 -6.53
N LEU A 79 6.61 -1.60 -5.85
CA LEU A 79 7.19 -2.93 -5.71
C LEU A 79 6.18 -3.95 -5.16
N TRP A 80 5.51 -3.63 -4.05
CA TRP A 80 4.53 -4.54 -3.44
C TRP A 80 3.22 -4.64 -4.23
N THR A 81 2.77 -3.56 -4.88
CA THR A 81 1.59 -3.62 -5.76
C THR A 81 1.86 -4.53 -6.95
N GLY A 82 3.00 -4.36 -7.61
CA GLY A 82 3.40 -5.21 -8.73
C GLY A 82 3.66 -6.64 -8.32
N GLY A 83 4.29 -6.87 -7.17
CA GLY A 83 4.52 -8.22 -6.62
C GLY A 83 3.23 -8.99 -6.35
N VAL A 84 2.23 -8.34 -5.73
CA VAL A 84 0.90 -8.97 -5.52
C VAL A 84 0.19 -9.25 -6.84
N ILE A 85 0.29 -8.35 -7.82
CA ILE A 85 -0.29 -8.57 -9.16
C ILE A 85 0.39 -9.73 -9.89
N ALA A 86 1.72 -9.86 -9.75
CA ALA A 86 2.48 -10.96 -10.31
C ALA A 86 2.05 -12.30 -9.68
N ALA A 87 1.96 -12.36 -8.35
CA ALA A 87 1.48 -13.54 -7.62
C ALA A 87 0.04 -13.92 -8.02
N ALA A 88 -0.84 -12.94 -8.20
CA ALA A 88 -2.24 -13.17 -8.60
C ALA A 88 -2.41 -13.55 -10.09
N GLY A 89 -1.37 -13.41 -10.93
CA GLY A 89 -1.45 -13.67 -12.37
C GLY A 89 -2.39 -12.72 -13.16
N ALA A 90 -2.89 -11.65 -12.53
CA ALA A 90 -3.94 -10.79 -13.07
C ALA A 90 -3.41 -9.40 -13.45
N SER A 91 -2.69 -9.29 -14.57
CA SER A 91 -2.00 -8.04 -14.98
C SER A 91 -2.94 -6.83 -15.15
N ILE A 92 -4.22 -7.08 -15.47
CA ILE A 92 -5.27 -6.05 -15.58
C ILE A 92 -5.52 -5.34 -14.25
N ASP A 93 -5.23 -5.98 -13.11
CA ASP A 93 -5.45 -5.37 -11.79
C ASP A 93 -4.55 -4.15 -11.55
N LEU A 94 -3.47 -3.99 -12.32
CA LEU A 94 -2.66 -2.76 -12.30
C LEU A 94 -3.47 -1.54 -12.71
N LEU A 95 -4.33 -1.67 -13.73
CA LEU A 95 -5.21 -0.60 -14.20
C LEU A 95 -6.30 -0.25 -13.18
N ARG A 96 -6.66 -1.19 -12.31
CA ARG A 96 -7.61 -0.97 -11.21
C ARG A 96 -6.94 -0.35 -9.99
N ALA A 97 -5.69 -0.72 -9.71
CA ALA A 97 -4.95 -0.26 -8.54
C ALA A 97 -4.39 1.17 -8.70
N LEU A 98 -3.83 1.50 -9.87
CA LEU A 98 -3.19 2.79 -10.13
C LEU A 98 -4.12 4.00 -9.90
N PRO A 99 -5.39 4.00 -10.33
CA PRO A 99 -6.32 5.09 -10.06
C PRO A 99 -6.50 5.41 -8.56
N LEU A 100 -6.31 4.43 -7.67
CA LEU A 100 -6.40 4.67 -6.22
C LEU A 100 -5.31 5.62 -5.71
N ALA A 101 -4.19 5.75 -6.42
CA ALA A 101 -3.16 6.74 -6.09
C ALA A 101 -3.66 8.19 -6.27
N LEU A 102 -4.69 8.41 -7.12
CA LEU A 102 -5.30 9.73 -7.33
C LEU A 102 -6.09 10.22 -6.11
N LEU A 103 -6.36 9.37 -5.11
CA LEU A 103 -6.93 9.80 -3.83
C LEU A 103 -6.05 10.84 -3.11
N CYS A 104 -4.78 11.00 -3.51
CA CYS A 104 -3.93 12.06 -2.98
C CYS A 104 -4.43 13.45 -3.37
N VAL A 105 -5.19 13.60 -4.45
CA VAL A 105 -5.75 14.90 -4.89
C VAL A 105 -6.80 15.42 -3.90
N PRO A 106 -7.92 14.70 -3.65
CA PRO A 106 -8.87 15.11 -2.62
C PRO A 106 -8.24 15.07 -1.21
N GLY A 107 -7.31 14.16 -0.96
CA GLY A 107 -6.56 14.12 0.30
C GLY A 107 -5.74 15.39 0.54
N SER A 108 -4.94 15.85 -0.42
CA SER A 108 -4.20 17.11 -0.32
C SER A 108 -5.12 18.32 -0.15
N TRP A 109 -6.31 18.31 -0.75
CA TRP A 109 -7.32 19.35 -0.52
C TRP A 109 -7.86 19.35 0.91
N LEU A 110 -8.15 18.18 1.48
CA LEU A 110 -8.53 18.04 2.89
C LEU A 110 -7.42 18.51 3.84
N VAL A 111 -6.16 18.21 3.54
CA VAL A 111 -5.02 18.69 4.34
C VAL A 111 -4.92 20.21 4.27
N ALA A 112 -5.03 20.79 3.07
CA ALA A 112 -4.96 22.25 2.87
C ALA A 112 -6.10 23.01 3.55
N THR A 113 -7.27 22.39 3.71
CA THR A 113 -8.44 22.96 4.39
C THR A 113 -8.46 22.70 5.91
N GLY A 114 -7.38 22.16 6.48
CA GLY A 114 -7.27 21.87 7.91
C GLY A 114 -8.04 20.62 8.39
N ARG A 115 -8.58 19.82 7.47
CA ARG A 115 -9.38 18.62 7.73
C ARG A 115 -8.55 17.34 7.69
N SER A 116 -7.26 17.43 8.02
CA SER A 116 -6.30 16.32 7.96
C SER A 116 -6.66 15.15 8.89
N ILE A 117 -7.48 15.39 9.92
CA ILE A 117 -7.98 14.37 10.86
C ILE A 117 -8.71 13.24 10.12
N ALA A 118 -9.51 13.54 9.08
CA ALA A 118 -10.22 12.52 8.33
C ALA A 118 -9.26 11.48 7.73
N ILE A 119 -8.14 11.96 7.16
CA ILE A 119 -7.11 11.08 6.60
C ILE A 119 -6.44 10.26 7.71
N LYS A 120 -6.13 10.89 8.85
CA LYS A 120 -5.53 10.20 10.00
C LYS A 120 -6.40 9.08 10.56
N VAL A 121 -7.72 9.28 10.62
CA VAL A 121 -8.68 8.26 11.07
C VAL A 121 -8.67 7.08 10.10
N VAL A 122 -8.78 7.35 8.79
CA VAL A 122 -8.75 6.31 7.76
C VAL A 122 -7.42 5.55 7.77
N THR A 123 -6.29 6.25 7.93
CA THR A 123 -4.97 5.60 7.97
C THR A 123 -4.76 4.80 9.24
N SER A 124 -5.28 5.24 10.39
CA SER A 124 -5.27 4.44 11.63
C SER A 124 -6.10 3.17 11.49
N TRP A 125 -7.26 3.25 10.86
CA TRP A 125 -8.07 2.07 10.53
C TRP A 125 -7.32 1.13 9.57
N LEU A 126 -6.70 1.65 8.52
CA LEU A 126 -5.87 0.86 7.60
C LEU A 126 -4.69 0.18 8.30
N VAL A 127 -4.03 0.86 9.24
CA VAL A 127 -2.95 0.28 10.06
C VAL A 127 -3.49 -0.89 10.89
N ALA A 128 -4.65 -0.75 11.52
CA ALA A 128 -5.27 -1.82 12.30
C ALA A 128 -5.61 -3.04 11.42
N VAL A 129 -6.21 -2.81 10.25
CA VAL A 129 -6.50 -3.87 9.26
C VAL A 129 -5.21 -4.55 8.79
N ALA A 130 -4.15 -3.78 8.51
CA ALA A 130 -2.88 -4.32 8.07
C ALA A 130 -2.19 -5.16 9.15
N ILE A 131 -2.23 -4.73 10.41
CA ILE A 131 -1.73 -5.51 11.55
C ILE A 131 -2.52 -6.81 11.65
N LEU A 132 -3.85 -6.74 11.59
CA LEU A 132 -4.71 -7.92 11.67
C LEU A 132 -4.41 -8.92 10.54
N ALA A 133 -4.37 -8.44 9.29
CA ALA A 133 -4.08 -9.27 8.13
C ALA A 133 -2.67 -9.90 8.21
N SER A 134 -1.68 -9.15 8.69
CA SER A 134 -0.33 -9.67 8.92
C SER A 134 -0.32 -10.73 10.02
N ALA A 135 -1.04 -10.52 11.12
CA ALA A 135 -1.13 -11.47 12.22
C ALA A 135 -1.81 -12.77 11.81
N LEU A 136 -2.84 -12.72 10.95
CA LEU A 136 -3.54 -13.90 10.44
C LEU A 136 -2.59 -14.85 9.68
N SER A 137 -1.62 -14.32 8.93
CA SER A 137 -0.64 -15.16 8.23
C SER A 137 0.33 -15.91 9.15
N ILE A 138 0.44 -15.49 10.43
CA ILE A 138 1.32 -16.10 11.43
C ILE A 138 0.51 -16.91 12.45
N ALA A 139 -0.80 -16.67 12.53
CA ALA A 139 -1.66 -17.34 13.49
C ALA A 139 -1.67 -18.86 13.20
N PRO A 140 -1.39 -19.71 14.21
CA PRO A 140 -1.48 -21.14 14.02
C PRO A 140 -2.92 -21.50 13.63
N ILE A 141 -3.07 -22.40 12.65
CA ILE A 141 -4.35 -23.04 12.34
C ILE A 141 -4.86 -23.60 13.67
N THR A 142 -6.02 -23.14 14.11
CA THR A 142 -6.55 -23.53 15.42
C THR A 142 -6.81 -25.04 15.37
N PRO A 143 -6.14 -25.86 16.20
CA PRO A 143 -6.28 -27.31 16.13
C PRO A 143 -7.76 -27.69 16.33
N GLY A 144 -8.37 -28.31 15.32
CA GLY A 144 -9.80 -28.65 15.30
C GLY A 144 -10.67 -27.77 14.41
N TYR A 145 -10.12 -26.74 13.75
CA TYR A 145 -10.79 -26.04 12.66
C TYR A 145 -10.49 -26.80 11.35
N GLU A 146 -11.48 -27.53 10.83
CA GLU A 146 -11.41 -28.11 9.48
C GLU A 146 -11.32 -26.95 8.46
N PRO A 147 -10.49 -27.05 7.41
CA PRO A 147 -10.52 -26.10 6.32
C PRO A 147 -11.94 -26.07 5.75
N ASP A 148 -12.52 -24.86 5.63
CA ASP A 148 -13.83 -24.67 5.04
C ASP A 148 -13.80 -25.24 3.61
N HIS A 149 -14.83 -25.98 3.22
CA HIS A 149 -14.86 -26.81 2.02
C HIS A 149 -14.94 -26.00 0.70
N LEU A 150 -14.57 -24.72 0.75
CA LEU A 150 -14.64 -23.72 -0.31
C LEU A 150 -13.25 -23.31 -0.83
N GLU A 151 -12.18 -23.97 -0.39
CA GLU A 151 -10.85 -23.94 -1.04
C GLU A 151 -10.71 -25.02 -2.12
#